data_AF-A0A958G5Q7-F1
#
_entry.id   AF-A0A958G5Q7-F1
#
_cell.length_a   1.000
_cell.length_b   1.000
_cell.length_c   1.000
_cell.angle_alpha   90.00
_cell.angle_beta   90.00
_cell.angle_gamma   90.00
#
_symmetry.space_group_name_H-M   'P 1'
#
loop_
_entity.id
_entity.type
_entity.pdbx_description
1 polymer ?
#
loop_
_entity_poly.entity_id
_entity_poly.type
_entity_poly.pdbx_seq_one_letter_code
_entity_poly.pdbx_strand_id
1 'polypeptide(L)'
;LLKVEKDDITEITLKDYSINERSGIVNQRDEVVLDKSGSTWEINRLPAGKEVNASKANELAKNLDELKIVGVRPKPEGITQSLKKTEEGIEISQSDYLSLRSKGYFFSRDGSLLSNEGELQARTSKGIVYTLRFGEVAYGSGFDVSAGSDGLSTAQGGAAENRYLFITAYFDDNTFQEPKAPANTDFLTKADSLWSDG
;
A
#
# COMPACT_ATOMS: atom_id res chain seq x y z
N LEU A 1 -13.29 -3.30 1.32
CA LEU A 1 -12.60 -2.12 1.90
C LEU A 1 -11.12 -2.10 1.53
N LEU A 2 -10.50 -3.24 1.21
CA LEU A 2 -9.55 -3.30 0.09
C LEU A 2 -10.33 -3.80 -1.13
N LYS A 3 -9.98 -3.37 -2.35
CA LYS A 3 -10.54 -3.93 -3.61
C LYS A 3 -9.42 -4.63 -4.39
N VAL A 4 -8.70 -5.49 -3.68
CA VAL A 4 -7.69 -6.37 -4.25
C VAL A 4 -8.36 -7.72 -4.43
N GLU A 5 -8.41 -8.21 -5.66
CA GLU A 5 -8.81 -9.58 -5.98
C GLU A 5 -7.54 -10.38 -6.24
N LYS A 6 -7.41 -11.59 -5.69
CA LYS A 6 -6.16 -12.38 -5.83
C LYS A 6 -5.74 -12.59 -7.30
N ASP A 7 -6.73 -12.66 -8.19
CA ASP A 7 -6.51 -12.95 -9.60
C ASP A 7 -6.00 -11.73 -10.37
N ASP A 8 -6.26 -10.52 -9.85
CA ASP A 8 -5.73 -9.27 -10.39
C ASP A 8 -4.30 -8.99 -9.92
N ILE A 9 -3.79 -9.65 -8.88
CA ILE A 9 -2.44 -9.40 -8.36
C ILE A 9 -1.40 -9.91 -9.37
N THR A 10 -0.52 -9.01 -9.83
CA THR A 10 0.56 -9.30 -10.77
C THR A 10 1.95 -9.28 -10.12
N GLU A 11 2.13 -8.55 -9.03
CA GLU A 11 3.39 -8.49 -8.29
C GLU A 11 3.11 -8.27 -6.80
N ILE A 12 3.88 -8.96 -5.94
CA ILE A 12 3.91 -8.73 -4.50
C ILE A 12 5.34 -8.39 -4.09
N THR A 13 5.54 -7.21 -3.54
CA THR A 13 6.85 -6.77 -3.02
C THR A 13 6.81 -6.69 -1.49
N LEU A 14 7.68 -7.45 -0.84
CA LEU A 14 7.87 -7.48 0.61
C LEU A 14 9.14 -6.68 0.94
N LYS A 15 8.99 -5.58 1.66
CA LYS A 15 10.12 -4.75 2.09
C LYS A 15 10.34 -4.92 3.58
N ASP A 16 11.40 -5.65 3.94
CA ASP A 16 11.84 -5.77 5.31
C ASP A 16 12.78 -4.61 5.65
N TYR A 17 12.25 -3.66 6.39
CA TYR A 17 13.03 -2.57 6.97
C TYR A 17 12.53 -2.27 8.38
N SER A 18 13.40 -1.67 9.18
CA SER A 18 13.00 -1.05 10.45
C SER A 18 13.47 0.38 10.50
N ILE A 19 12.83 1.18 11.33
CA ILE A 19 13.25 2.56 11.60
C ILE A 19 13.66 2.69 13.06
N ASN A 20 14.78 3.36 13.30
CA ASN A 20 15.12 3.81 14.64
C ASN A 20 14.22 4.99 14.99
N GLU A 21 13.24 4.77 15.86
CA GLU A 21 12.20 5.74 16.21
C GLU A 21 12.74 7.03 16.85
N ARG A 22 13.96 6.96 17.42
CA ARG A 22 14.63 8.09 18.06
C ARG A 22 15.40 8.94 17.06
N SER A 23 16.14 8.32 16.15
CA SER A 23 17.00 9.01 15.19
C SER A 23 16.40 9.18 13.80
N GLY A 24 15.31 8.48 13.49
CA GLY A 24 14.68 8.41 12.17
C GLY A 24 15.50 7.66 11.11
N ILE A 25 16.56 6.95 11.53
CA ILE A 25 17.43 6.21 10.61
C ILE A 25 16.74 4.91 10.21
N VAL A 26 16.63 4.68 8.90
CA VAL A 26 16.05 3.46 8.33
C VAL A 26 17.15 2.42 8.13
N ASN A 27 16.89 1.20 8.58
CA ASN A 27 17.70 0.02 8.32
C ASN A 27 16.96 -0.87 7.32
N GLN A 28 17.37 -0.81 6.05
CA GLN A 28 16.85 -1.69 4.99
C GLN A 28 17.54 -3.05 5.10
N ARG A 29 16.78 -4.09 5.43
CA ARG A 29 17.29 -5.44 5.66
C ARG A 29 17.16 -6.30 4.43
N ASP A 30 15.97 -6.37 3.85
CA ASP A 30 15.72 -7.18 2.65
C ASP A 30 14.56 -6.64 1.81
N GLU A 31 14.56 -7.02 0.54
CA GLU A 31 13.46 -6.78 -0.38
C GLU A 31 13.25 -8.01 -1.26
N VAL A 32 12.06 -8.60 -1.15
CA VAL A 32 11.64 -9.77 -1.91
C VAL A 32 10.53 -9.35 -2.86
N VAL A 33 10.73 -9.60 -4.15
CA VAL A 33 9.75 -9.32 -5.19
C VAL A 33 9.27 -10.64 -5.77
N LEU A 34 7.95 -10.85 -5.74
CA LEU A 34 7.26 -11.98 -6.33
C LEU A 34 6.48 -11.50 -7.55
N ASP A 35 6.90 -11.90 -8.73
CA ASP A 35 6.27 -11.54 -10.00
C ASP A 35 5.40 -12.69 -10.51
N LYS A 36 4.19 -12.37 -10.97
CA LYS A 36 3.25 -13.35 -11.52
C LYS A 36 3.23 -13.25 -13.04
N SER A 37 3.81 -14.25 -13.70
CA SER A 37 3.74 -14.42 -15.16
C SER A 37 2.68 -15.48 -15.49
N GLY A 38 1.47 -15.02 -15.83
CA GLY A 38 0.31 -15.89 -16.02
C GLY A 38 -0.10 -16.59 -14.71
N SER A 39 0.17 -17.89 -14.61
CA SER A 39 -0.08 -18.70 -13.40
C SER A 39 1.18 -19.01 -12.58
N THR A 40 2.35 -18.58 -13.05
CA THR A 40 3.64 -18.92 -12.46
C THR A 40 4.18 -17.74 -11.66
N TRP A 41 4.72 -18.03 -10.48
CA TRP A 41 5.39 -17.04 -9.63
C TRP A 41 6.91 -17.13 -9.80
N GLU A 42 7.54 -15.99 -10.00
CA GLU A 42 8.98 -15.80 -10.06
C GLU A 42 9.43 -14.96 -8.86
N ILE A 43 10.69 -15.11 -8.42
CA ILE A 43 11.24 -14.33 -7.30
C ILE A 43 12.61 -13.76 -7.69
N ASN A 44 12.81 -12.46 -7.41
CA ASN A 44 14.00 -11.71 -7.82
C ASN A 44 15.34 -12.26 -7.31
N ARG A 45 15.35 -13.01 -6.19
CA ARG A 45 16.56 -13.48 -5.50
C ARG A 45 16.60 -15.00 -5.31
N LEU A 46 16.08 -15.77 -6.27
CA LEU A 46 16.07 -17.24 -6.18
C LEU A 46 17.50 -17.81 -6.24
N PRO A 47 17.97 -18.58 -5.23
CA PRO A 47 19.26 -19.25 -5.32
C PRO A 47 19.30 -20.28 -6.45
N ALA A 48 20.48 -20.51 -7.03
CA ALA A 48 20.66 -21.50 -8.09
C ALA A 48 20.18 -22.90 -7.64
N GLY A 49 19.37 -23.55 -8.49
CA GLY A 49 18.80 -24.87 -8.21
C GLY A 49 17.66 -24.87 -7.19
N LYS A 50 17.08 -23.71 -6.86
CA LYS A 50 15.83 -23.60 -6.09
C LYS A 50 14.67 -23.21 -7.01
N GLU A 51 13.47 -23.50 -6.55
CA GLU A 51 12.21 -23.14 -7.20
C GLU A 51 11.33 -22.38 -6.23
N VAL A 52 10.46 -21.51 -6.77
CA VAL A 52 9.47 -20.80 -5.97
C VAL A 52 8.42 -21.79 -5.47
N ASN A 53 8.09 -21.71 -4.18
CA ASN A 53 6.95 -22.46 -3.66
C ASN A 53 5.64 -21.76 -4.07
N ALA A 54 5.08 -22.17 -5.21
CA ALA A 54 3.85 -21.60 -5.76
C ALA A 54 2.66 -21.69 -4.80
N SER A 55 2.60 -22.74 -3.95
CA SER A 55 1.55 -22.87 -2.94
C SER A 55 1.61 -21.72 -1.92
N LYS A 56 2.81 -21.39 -1.44
CA LYS A 56 3.02 -20.27 -0.51
C LYS A 56 2.79 -18.90 -1.15
N ALA A 57 3.20 -18.71 -2.39
CA ALA A 57 2.92 -17.47 -3.12
C ALA A 57 1.40 -17.26 -3.32
N ASN A 58 0.67 -18.33 -3.69
CA ASN A 58 -0.79 -18.28 -3.81
C ASN A 58 -1.49 -18.08 -2.47
N GLU A 59 -0.98 -18.69 -1.39
CA GLU A 59 -1.47 -18.47 -0.03
C GLU A 59 -1.31 -17.00 0.38
N LEU A 60 -0.18 -16.37 0.06
CA LEU A 60 0.04 -14.95 0.32
C LEU A 60 -0.94 -14.07 -0.47
N ALA A 61 -1.11 -14.31 -1.78
CA ALA A 61 -2.07 -13.59 -2.60
C ALA A 61 -3.52 -13.75 -2.09
N LYS A 62 -3.88 -14.96 -1.65
CA LYS A 62 -5.18 -15.25 -1.04
C LYS A 62 -5.37 -14.51 0.29
N ASN A 63 -4.36 -14.49 1.15
CA ASN A 63 -4.44 -13.78 2.44
C ASN A 63 -4.61 -12.26 2.25
N LEU A 64 -4.08 -11.68 1.17
CA LEU A 64 -4.29 -10.28 0.83
C LEU A 64 -5.72 -9.99 0.36
N ASP A 65 -6.30 -10.91 -0.41
CA ASP A 65 -7.71 -10.86 -0.85
C ASP A 65 -8.68 -11.00 0.35
N GLU A 66 -8.39 -11.93 1.26
CA GLU A 66 -9.21 -12.20 2.46
C GLU A 66 -8.94 -11.22 3.63
N LEU A 67 -8.07 -10.23 3.45
CA LEU A 67 -7.66 -9.32 4.52
C LEU A 67 -8.85 -8.50 5.05
N LYS A 68 -9.22 -8.75 6.30
CA LYS A 68 -10.28 -8.00 7.01
C LYS A 68 -9.72 -6.77 7.70
N ILE A 69 -10.21 -5.59 7.31
CA ILE A 69 -9.89 -4.32 7.95
C ILE A 69 -11.01 -3.96 8.93
N VAL A 70 -10.66 -3.75 10.19
CA VAL A 70 -11.55 -3.33 11.28
C VAL A 70 -11.05 -2.03 11.89
N GLY A 71 -11.92 -1.24 12.53
CA GLY A 71 -11.49 -0.03 13.24
C GLY A 71 -10.91 1.06 12.35
N VAL A 72 -11.56 1.33 11.21
CA VAL A 72 -11.11 2.31 10.22
C VAL A 72 -11.17 3.71 10.82
N ARG A 73 -10.04 4.43 10.78
CA ARG A 73 -9.94 5.81 11.23
C ARG A 73 -9.66 6.73 10.04
N PRO A 74 -10.20 7.95 10.02
CA PRO A 74 -9.83 8.93 9.00
C PRO A 74 -8.33 9.20 9.08
N LYS A 75 -7.71 9.39 7.90
CA LYS A 75 -6.33 9.86 7.84
C LYS A 75 -6.29 11.32 8.30
N PRO A 76 -5.25 11.75 9.03
CA PRO A 76 -5.09 13.16 9.35
C PRO A 76 -5.02 14.02 8.07
N GLU A 77 -5.51 15.25 8.15
CA GLU A 77 -5.68 16.13 6.97
C GLU A 77 -4.35 16.38 6.25
N GLY A 78 -3.29 16.70 7.01
CA GLY A 78 -1.95 16.91 6.45
C GLY A 78 -1.36 15.67 5.74
N ILE A 79 -1.77 14.46 6.13
CA ILE A 79 -1.33 13.25 5.44
C ILE A 79 -2.06 13.07 4.11
N THR A 80 -3.35 13.37 4.09
CA THR A 80 -4.16 13.25 2.88
C THR A 80 -3.69 14.23 1.81
N GLN A 81 -3.27 15.43 2.20
CA GLN A 81 -2.66 16.41 1.30
C GLN A 81 -1.29 15.93 0.80
N SER A 82 -0.45 15.37 1.68
CA SER A 82 0.93 14.95 1.32
C SER A 82 0.88 13.79 0.32
N LEU A 83 -0.02 12.83 0.55
CA LEU A 83 -0.23 11.70 -0.34
C LEU A 83 -0.79 12.08 -1.72
N LYS A 84 -1.49 13.21 -1.84
CA LYS A 84 -2.00 13.72 -3.12
C LYS A 84 -0.94 14.43 -3.97
N LYS A 85 0.31 14.53 -3.49
CA LYS A 85 1.43 15.25 -4.15
C LYS A 85 1.06 16.67 -4.61
N THR A 86 0.10 17.32 -3.94
CA THR A 86 -0.49 18.55 -4.47
C THR A 86 0.24 19.80 -4.02
N GLU A 87 1.00 19.79 -2.91
CA GLU A 87 1.65 21.01 -2.40
C GLU A 87 3.01 20.74 -1.76
N GLU A 88 4.00 21.56 -2.11
CA GLU A 88 5.21 21.75 -1.31
C GLU A 88 4.82 22.45 0.00
N GLY A 89 5.20 21.88 1.15
CA GLY A 89 5.05 22.56 2.45
C GLY A 89 3.80 22.20 3.24
N ILE A 90 3.39 20.93 3.26
CA ILE A 90 2.25 20.49 4.06
C ILE A 90 2.65 20.37 5.53
N GLU A 91 2.07 21.22 6.38
CA GLU A 91 2.26 21.20 7.82
C GLU A 91 1.40 20.10 8.46
N ILE A 92 2.03 18.99 8.82
CA ILE A 92 1.41 17.97 9.67
C ILE A 92 1.35 18.53 11.08
N SER A 93 0.16 18.56 11.69
CA SER A 93 0.02 19.02 13.06
C SER A 93 0.86 18.18 14.03
N GLN A 94 1.36 18.79 15.10
CA GLN A 94 2.16 18.06 16.09
C GLN A 94 1.37 16.89 16.71
N SER A 95 0.06 17.04 16.90
CA SER A 95 -0.83 15.98 17.37
C SER A 95 -0.92 14.81 16.40
N ASP A 96 -1.04 15.08 15.10
CA ASP A 96 -1.11 14.04 14.08
C ASP A 96 0.21 13.29 13.96
N TYR A 97 1.31 14.03 14.05
CA TYR A 97 2.64 13.45 14.06
C TYR A 97 2.84 12.49 15.24
N LEU A 98 2.46 12.91 16.46
CA LEU A 98 2.53 12.06 17.66
C LEU A 98 1.58 10.85 17.56
N SER A 99 0.38 11.05 17.01
CA SER A 99 -0.64 10.01 16.79
C SER A 99 -0.19 8.94 15.79
N LEU A 100 0.55 9.34 14.75
CA LEU A 100 1.14 8.41 13.77
C LEU A 100 2.31 7.64 14.38
N ARG A 101 3.21 8.33 15.08
CA ARG A 101 4.31 7.69 15.80
C ARG A 101 3.82 6.65 16.80
N SER A 102 2.78 6.96 17.58
CA SER A 102 2.21 6.01 18.55
C SER A 102 1.57 4.78 17.90
N LYS A 103 1.35 4.80 16.58
CA LYS A 103 0.83 3.69 15.78
C LYS A 103 1.92 3.02 14.93
N GLY A 104 3.18 3.43 15.06
CA GLY A 104 4.31 2.83 14.34
C GLY A 104 4.56 3.44 12.96
N TYR A 105 4.09 4.66 12.69
CA TYR A 105 4.31 5.35 11.42
C TYR A 105 5.17 6.61 11.57
N PHE A 106 6.13 6.75 10.67
CA PHE A 106 7.18 7.75 10.75
C PHE A 106 7.40 8.42 9.40
N PHE A 107 7.80 9.69 9.42
CA PHE A 107 8.29 10.38 8.24
C PHE A 107 9.81 10.28 8.18
N SER A 108 10.35 9.81 7.06
CA SER A 108 11.76 9.96 6.76
C SER A 108 12.10 11.39 6.35
N ARG A 109 13.39 11.68 6.24
CA ARG A 109 13.90 13.03 5.93
C ARG A 109 13.47 13.56 4.57
N ASP A 110 13.15 12.66 3.64
CA ASP A 110 12.64 12.95 2.30
C ASP A 110 11.11 13.15 2.27
N GLY A 111 10.43 13.10 3.43
CA GLY A 111 8.98 13.24 3.54
C GLY A 111 8.20 11.96 3.23
N SER A 112 8.86 10.83 2.98
CA SER A 112 8.18 9.56 2.77
C SER A 112 7.61 9.01 4.08
N LEU A 113 6.39 8.48 4.04
CA LEU A 113 5.78 7.77 5.18
C LEU A 113 6.29 6.32 5.21
N LEU A 114 6.83 5.91 6.35
CA LEU A 114 7.40 4.60 6.63
C LEU A 114 6.72 3.96 7.86
N SER A 115 6.77 2.64 7.94
CA SER A 115 6.39 1.85 9.13
C SER A 115 7.60 1.43 9.95
N ASN A 116 7.39 1.01 11.19
CA ASN A 116 8.45 0.37 11.98
C ASN A 116 8.68 -1.11 11.65
N GLU A 117 7.68 -1.80 11.09
CA GLU A 117 7.70 -3.24 10.80
C GLU A 117 7.59 -3.54 9.29
N GLY A 118 8.23 -2.70 8.46
CA GLY A 118 8.26 -2.88 7.01
C GLY A 118 6.90 -2.70 6.32
N GLU A 119 6.84 -3.03 5.04
CA GLU A 119 5.62 -2.90 4.24
C GLU A 119 5.49 -4.00 3.18
N LEU A 120 4.25 -4.24 2.76
CA LEU A 120 3.92 -5.07 1.61
C LEU A 120 3.30 -4.20 0.52
N GLN A 121 3.72 -4.38 -0.71
CA GLN A 121 3.12 -3.77 -1.89
C GLN A 121 2.47 -4.86 -2.75
N ALA A 122 1.23 -4.62 -3.18
CA ALA A 122 0.51 -5.49 -4.10
C ALA A 122 0.12 -4.68 -5.34
N ARG A 123 0.73 -5.02 -6.47
CA ARG A 123 0.43 -4.44 -7.77
C ARG A 123 -0.62 -5.28 -8.46
N THR A 124 -1.56 -4.59 -9.12
CA THR A 124 -2.66 -5.22 -9.84
C THR A 124 -2.57 -4.99 -11.34
N SER A 125 -3.16 -5.90 -12.12
CA SER A 125 -3.32 -5.79 -13.58
C SER A 125 -4.12 -4.56 -14.01
N LYS A 126 -4.90 -3.98 -13.10
CA LYS A 126 -5.68 -2.74 -13.29
C LYS A 126 -4.85 -1.47 -13.05
N GLY A 127 -3.53 -1.59 -12.88
CA GLY A 127 -2.62 -0.47 -12.63
C GLY A 127 -2.75 0.13 -11.24
N ILE A 128 -3.40 -0.53 -10.29
CA ILE A 128 -3.44 -0.06 -8.90
C ILE A 128 -2.34 -0.75 -8.10
N VAL A 129 -1.54 0.04 -7.39
CA VAL A 129 -0.53 -0.43 -6.42
C VAL A 129 -1.03 -0.10 -5.03
N TYR A 130 -1.32 -1.14 -4.24
CA TYR A 130 -1.65 -1.01 -2.83
C TYR A 130 -0.39 -1.17 -1.98
N THR A 131 -0.12 -0.22 -1.08
CA THR A 131 0.94 -0.34 -0.08
C THR A 131 0.31 -0.49 1.30
N LEU A 132 0.66 -1.57 1.97
CA LEU A 132 0.25 -1.96 3.31
C LEU A 132 1.43 -1.77 4.27
N ARG A 133 1.40 -0.70 5.07
CA ARG A 133 2.44 -0.39 6.07
C ARG A 133 2.03 -0.93 7.44
N PHE A 134 2.88 -1.76 8.00
CA PHE A 134 2.61 -2.50 9.22
C PHE A 134 3.10 -1.71 10.45
N GLY A 135 2.17 -1.32 11.34
CA GLY A 135 2.47 -0.50 12.51
C GLY A 135 2.43 -1.29 13.84
N GLU A 136 2.20 -0.58 14.94
CA GLU A 136 2.17 -1.16 16.28
C GLU A 136 1.07 -2.21 16.46
N VAL A 137 1.28 -3.10 17.44
CA VAL A 137 0.24 -4.00 17.94
C VAL A 137 -0.82 -3.17 18.67
N ALA A 138 -2.08 -3.35 18.27
CA ALA A 138 -3.21 -2.68 18.87
C ALA A 138 -3.80 -3.56 19.97
N TYR A 139 -3.72 -3.11 21.23
CA TYR A 139 -4.34 -3.79 22.37
C TYR A 139 -5.70 -3.16 22.69
N GLY A 140 -6.73 -4.00 22.83
CA GLY A 140 -8.08 -3.59 23.17
C GLY A 140 -9.08 -4.72 23.05
N SER A 141 -10.28 -4.54 23.60
CA SER A 141 -11.37 -5.51 23.45
C SER A 141 -11.94 -5.43 22.03
N GLY A 142 -12.48 -6.53 21.50
CA GLY A 142 -12.96 -6.61 20.11
C GLY A 142 -13.99 -5.53 19.72
N PHE A 143 -14.74 -4.99 20.68
CA PHE A 143 -15.66 -3.87 20.44
C PHE A 143 -14.92 -2.53 20.28
N ASP A 144 -13.92 -2.24 21.12
CA ASP A 144 -13.13 -1.00 21.05
C ASP A 144 -12.29 -0.93 19.78
N VAL A 145 -11.71 -2.07 19.38
CA VAL A 145 -10.97 -2.20 18.11
C VAL A 145 -11.92 -1.98 16.93
N SER A 146 -13.09 -2.63 16.92
CA SER A 146 -14.04 -2.54 15.82
C SER A 146 -14.65 -1.15 15.68
N ALA A 147 -14.94 -0.49 16.81
CA ALA A 147 -15.47 0.87 16.86
C ALA A 147 -14.44 1.93 16.45
N GLY A 148 -13.15 1.58 16.40
CA GLY A 148 -12.08 2.51 16.04
C GLY A 148 -11.87 3.61 17.08
N SER A 149 -12.24 3.38 18.34
CA SER A 149 -12.08 4.37 19.41
C SER A 149 -10.60 4.62 19.72
N ASP A 150 -10.25 5.83 20.18
CA ASP A 150 -8.86 6.20 20.50
C ASP A 150 -8.38 5.60 21.84
N GLY A 151 -9.23 4.85 22.55
CA GLY A 151 -8.92 4.20 23.82
C GLY A 151 -8.08 2.92 23.72
N LEU A 152 -7.52 2.61 22.55
CA LEU A 152 -6.63 1.46 22.38
C LEU A 152 -5.28 1.76 23.03
N SER A 153 -4.90 0.96 24.02
CA SER A 153 -3.60 1.07 24.67
C SER A 153 -2.52 0.40 23.82
N THR A 154 -1.29 0.92 23.88
CA THR A 154 -0.08 0.23 23.40
C THR A 154 0.55 -0.63 24.50
N ALA A 155 -0.07 -0.67 25.69
CA ALA A 155 0.42 -1.37 26.86
C ALA A 155 0.02 -2.86 26.82
N GLN A 156 0.99 -3.73 27.06
CA GLN A 156 0.79 -5.18 27.19
C GLN A 156 -0.21 -5.48 28.32
N GLY A 157 -1.41 -5.92 27.98
CA GLY A 157 -2.45 -6.22 28.97
C GLY A 157 -3.74 -6.86 28.42
N GLY A 158 -3.96 -6.80 27.10
CA GLY A 158 -5.00 -7.56 26.40
C GLY A 158 -4.40 -8.65 25.51
N ALA A 159 -5.22 -9.60 25.05
CA ALA A 159 -4.81 -10.53 24.00
C ALA A 159 -4.43 -9.73 22.74
N ALA A 160 -3.17 -9.82 22.32
CA ALA A 160 -2.68 -9.16 21.11
C ALA A 160 -3.31 -9.82 19.88
N GLU A 161 -4.44 -9.28 19.41
CA GLU A 161 -5.18 -9.86 18.27
C GLU A 161 -5.13 -8.98 17.01
N ASN A 162 -4.79 -7.69 17.12
CA ASN A 162 -4.88 -6.75 16.00
C ASN A 162 -3.62 -5.88 15.85
N ARG A 163 -3.42 -5.35 14.64
CA ARG A 163 -2.30 -4.44 14.32
C ARG A 163 -2.80 -3.23 13.55
N TYR A 164 -2.14 -2.09 13.75
CA TYR A 164 -2.35 -0.93 12.91
C TYR A 164 -1.84 -1.20 11.50
N LEU A 165 -2.66 -0.84 10.51
CA LEU A 165 -2.34 -0.92 9.09
C LEU A 165 -2.59 0.44 8.43
N PHE A 166 -1.56 1.00 7.80
CA PHE A 166 -1.69 2.23 7.02
C PHE A 166 -1.67 1.87 5.54
N ILE A 167 -2.79 2.09 4.87
CA ILE A 167 -2.99 1.68 3.48
C ILE A 167 -2.93 2.90 2.57
N THR A 168 -2.11 2.83 1.53
CA THR A 168 -2.14 3.76 0.39
C THR A 168 -2.43 3.01 -0.88
N ALA A 169 -3.11 3.65 -1.83
CA ALA A 169 -3.29 3.15 -3.17
C ALA A 169 -2.84 4.23 -4.15
N TYR A 170 -2.09 3.84 -5.17
CA TYR A 170 -1.62 4.71 -6.24
C TYR A 170 -1.91 4.06 -7.59
N PHE A 171 -2.17 4.87 -8.61
CA PHE A 171 -2.38 4.41 -9.98
C PHE A 171 -1.08 4.50 -10.76
N ASP A 172 -0.55 3.36 -11.22
CA ASP A 172 0.63 3.25 -12.07
C ASP A 172 0.22 3.09 -13.54
N ASP A 173 0.32 4.20 -14.27
CA ASP A 173 0.01 4.33 -15.69
C ASP A 173 0.93 3.49 -16.59
N ASN A 174 2.17 3.23 -16.16
CA ASN A 174 3.15 2.42 -16.90
C ASN A 174 2.71 0.96 -17.08
N THR A 175 1.67 0.53 -16.35
CA THR A 175 1.04 -0.78 -16.52
C THR A 175 0.36 -0.93 -17.89
N PHE A 176 -0.05 0.18 -18.51
CA PHE A 176 -0.79 0.17 -19.76
C PHE A 176 0.09 0.59 -20.93
N GLN A 177 0.00 -0.17 -22.03
CA GLN A 177 0.59 0.26 -23.29
C GLN A 177 -0.23 1.41 -23.86
N GLU A 178 0.43 2.51 -24.18
CA GLU A 178 -0.22 3.62 -24.86
C GLU A 178 -0.81 3.12 -26.19
N PRO A 179 -2.09 3.44 -26.50
CA PRO A 179 -2.68 3.08 -27.77
C PRO A 179 -1.83 3.61 -28.92
N LYS A 180 -1.76 2.85 -30.02
CA LYS A 180 -1.14 3.38 -31.25
C LYS A 180 -1.86 4.66 -31.65
N ALA A 181 -1.08 5.69 -32.01
CA ALA A 181 -1.61 6.92 -32.56
C ALA A 181 -2.55 6.62 -33.74
N PRO A 182 -3.62 7.41 -33.92
CA PRO A 182 -4.54 7.20 -35.02
C PRO A 182 -3.81 7.26 -36.36
N ALA A 183 -4.20 6.39 -37.29
CA ALA A 183 -3.53 6.25 -38.59
C ALA A 183 -3.66 7.50 -39.48
N ASN A 184 -4.62 8.38 -39.18
CA ASN A 184 -4.80 9.68 -39.82
C ASN A 184 -5.39 10.69 -38.84
N THR A 185 -5.35 11.97 -39.22
CA THR A 185 -5.95 13.08 -38.48
C THR A 185 -7.19 13.64 -39.17
N ASP A 186 -7.83 12.84 -40.04
CA ASP A 186 -9.00 13.26 -40.85
C ASP A 186 -10.19 13.72 -39.98
N PHE A 187 -10.21 13.36 -38.69
CA PHE A 187 -11.17 13.89 -37.72
C PHE A 187 -11.01 15.40 -37.45
N LEU A 188 -9.82 15.97 -37.63
CA LEU A 188 -9.54 17.41 -37.44
C LEU A 188 -10.11 18.28 -38.58
N THR A 189 -10.36 17.69 -39.74
CA THR A 189 -10.86 18.40 -40.93
C THR A 189 -12.32 18.09 -41.25
N LYS A 190 -12.97 17.20 -40.48
CA LYS A 190 -14.41 16.93 -40.60
C LYS A 190 -15.20 18.13 -40.09
N ALA A 191 -16.15 18.58 -40.90
CA ALA A 191 -17.12 19.58 -40.47
C ALA A 191 -17.90 19.08 -39.25
N ASP A 192 -18.10 19.95 -38.26
CA ASP A 192 -18.80 19.67 -36.99
C ASP A 192 -20.19 19.02 -37.21
N SER A 193 -20.83 19.29 -38.35
CA SER A 193 -22.13 18.69 -38.74
C SER A 193 -22.12 17.17 -38.95
N LEU A 194 -20.94 16.53 -38.97
CA LEU A 194 -20.78 15.08 -39.13
C LEU A 194 -20.37 14.38 -37.83
N TRP A 195 -20.30 15.12 -36.72
CA TRP A 195 -20.07 14.53 -35.41
C TRP A 195 -21.41 13.93 -34.98
N SER A 196 -21.46 12.62 -34.77
CA SER A 196 -22.63 12.00 -34.15
C SER A 196 -22.72 12.50 -32.72
N ASP A 197 -23.84 13.12 -32.34
CA ASP A 197 -24.14 13.42 -30.93
C ASP A 197 -23.90 12.16 -30.09
N GLY A 198 -22.92 12.25 -29.20
CA GLY A 198 -22.57 11.22 -28.23
C GLY A 198 -22.91 11.69 -26.82
#